data_AF-A0A2E5LJ67-F1
#
_entry.id   AF-A0A2E5LJ67-F1
#
_cell.length_a   1.000
_cell.length_b   1.000
_cell.length_c   1.000
_cell.angle_alpha   90.00
_cell.angle_beta   90.00
_cell.angle_gamma   90.00
#
_symmetry.space_group_name_H-M   'P 1'
#
loop_
_entity.id
_entity.type
_entity.pdbx_description
1 polymer ?
#
loop_
_entity_poly.entity_id
_entity_poly.type
_entity_poly.pdbx_seq_one_letter_code
_entity_poly.pdbx_strand_id
1 'polypeptide(L)' 'MALVFKCLEGEMGAINLARHEQWNSEYAVVDPQSVVPLSQDKGLTIGQSVAISEYLEETYPNPSLLPGDQAVRARVRSFA' A
#
# COMPACT_ATOMS: atom_id res chain seq x y z
N MET A 1 -6.54 3.92 -1.95
CA MET A 1 -6.66 5.13 -2.80
C MET A 1 -5.42 5.41 -3.65
N ALA A 2 -4.19 5.16 -3.17
CA ALA A 2 -2.96 5.44 -3.94
C ALA A 2 -2.94 4.82 -5.34
N LEU A 3 -3.28 3.53 -5.50
CA LEU A 3 -3.31 2.85 -6.80
C LEU A 3 -4.24 3.53 -7.82
N VAL A 4 -5.47 3.84 -7.40
CA VAL A 4 -6.47 4.55 -8.23
C VAL A 4 -5.95 5.93 -8.66
N PHE A 5 -5.35 6.68 -7.72
CA PHE A 5 -4.79 7.99 -8.05
C PHE A 5 -3.64 7.88 -9.05
N LYS A 6 -2.80 6.84 -8.91
CA LYS A 6 -1.71 6.56 -9.84
C LYS A 6 -2.14 5.96 -11.17
N CYS A 7 -3.44 5.74 -11.39
CA CYS A 7 -3.98 5.07 -12.56
C CYS A 7 -3.31 3.69 -12.79
N LEU A 8 -2.94 3.01 -11.69
CA LEU A 8 -2.39 1.67 -11.73
C LEU A 8 -3.52 0.66 -11.62
N GLU A 9 -3.63 -0.21 -12.63
CA GLU A 9 -4.49 -1.37 -12.56
C GLU A 9 -3.84 -2.45 -11.71
N GLY A 10 -4.64 -3.09 -10.85
CA GLY A 10 -4.17 -4.16 -9.98
C GLY A 10 -5.34 -5.03 -9.54
N GLU A 11 -5.04 -6.28 -9.25
CA GLU A 11 -6.01 -7.20 -8.68
C GLU A 11 -6.22 -6.86 -7.19
N MET A 12 -7.46 -6.60 -6.79
CA MET A 12 -7.81 -6.37 -5.39
C MET A 12 -8.39 -7.65 -4.78
N GLY A 13 -7.65 -8.23 -3.84
CA GLY A 13 -8.18 -9.25 -2.94
C GLY A 13 -8.94 -8.59 -1.78
N ALA A 14 -10.20 -8.96 -1.58
CA ALA A 14 -10.97 -8.54 -0.41
C ALA A 14 -10.88 -9.63 0.67
N ILE A 15 -10.65 -9.22 1.92
CA ILE A 15 -10.74 -10.09 3.09
C ILE A 15 -11.74 -9.52 4.09
N ASN A 16 -12.48 -10.40 4.76
CA ASN A 16 -13.46 -10.03 5.77
C ASN A 16 -12.84 -10.02 7.16
N LEU A 17 -12.56 -8.81 7.66
CA LEU A 17 -11.98 -8.61 8.99
C LEU A 17 -12.92 -9.02 10.13
N ALA A 18 -14.24 -8.90 9.95
CA ALA A 18 -15.22 -9.31 10.96
C ALA A 18 -15.32 -10.84 11.09
N ARG A 19 -14.91 -11.57 10.05
CA ARG A 19 -14.77 -13.03 10.05
C ARG A 19 -13.35 -13.49 10.36
N HIS A 20 -12.45 -12.56 10.68
CA HIS A 20 -11.03 -12.83 10.96
C HIS A 20 -10.30 -13.54 9.81
N GLU A 21 -10.68 -13.27 8.56
CA GLU A 21 -10.07 -13.93 7.39
C GLU A 21 -8.58 -13.59 7.24
N GLN A 22 -8.10 -12.48 7.81
CA GLN A 22 -6.66 -12.19 7.86
C GLN A 22 -5.85 -13.23 8.66
N TRP A 23 -6.48 -13.97 9.58
CA TRP A 23 -5.83 -15.02 10.37
C TRP A 23 -6.09 -16.43 9.83
N ASN A 24 -6.78 -16.55 8.71
CA ASN A 24 -6.97 -17.86 8.10
C ASN A 24 -5.64 -18.36 7.50
N SER A 25 -5.52 -19.68 7.35
CA SER A 25 -4.30 -20.30 6.83
C SER A 25 -4.01 -19.91 5.38
N GLU A 26 -5.01 -19.50 4.61
CA GLU A 26 -4.85 -19.08 3.21
C GLU A 26 -4.18 -17.70 3.10
N TYR A 27 -4.56 -16.74 3.93
CA TYR A 27 -3.96 -15.41 3.99
C TYR A 27 -2.57 -15.45 4.64
N ALA A 28 -2.36 -16.32 5.64
CA ALA A 28 -1.06 -16.48 6.29
C ALA A 28 0.04 -16.97 5.31
N VAL A 29 -0.31 -17.64 4.21
CA VAL A 29 0.63 -17.99 3.13
C VAL A 29 1.08 -16.74 2.37
N VAL A 30 0.21 -15.72 2.27
CA VAL A 30 0.46 -14.47 1.56
C VAL A 30 1.21 -13.46 2.44
N ASP A 31 0.77 -13.30 3.69
CA ASP A 31 1.42 -12.46 4.70
C ASP A 31 1.47 -13.19 6.06
N PRO A 32 2.65 -13.66 6.49
CA PRO A 32 2.83 -14.27 7.80
C PRO A 32 2.50 -13.35 8.98
N GLN A 33 2.52 -12.02 8.77
CA GLN A 33 2.16 -11.05 9.79
C GLN A 33 0.63 -10.91 9.94
N SER A 34 -0.15 -11.44 9.00
CA SER A 34 -1.61 -11.44 9.02
C SER A 34 -2.21 -10.03 9.17
N VAL A 35 -1.58 -9.04 8.53
CA VAL A 35 -2.01 -7.65 8.57
C VAL A 35 -2.45 -7.18 7.18
N VAL A 36 -3.38 -6.23 7.18
CA VAL A 36 -3.78 -5.49 5.98
C VAL A 36 -3.65 -3.99 6.22
N PRO A 37 -3.41 -3.18 5.17
CA PRO A 37 -3.28 -3.58 3.76
C PRO A 37 -1.91 -4.21 3.42
N LEU A 38 -1.92 -5.01 2.35
CA LEU A 38 -0.74 -5.64 1.74
C LEU A 38 -0.77 -5.33 0.23
N SER A 39 0.40 -5.05 -0.35
CA SER A 39 0.57 -4.85 -1.79
C SER A 39 1.64 -5.79 -2.32
N GLN A 40 1.41 -6.35 -3.51
CA GLN A 40 2.44 -7.08 -4.25
C GLN A 40 2.73 -6.37 -5.56
N ASP A 41 3.98 -6.02 -5.79
CA ASP A 41 4.44 -5.47 -7.06
C ASP A 41 5.78 -6.09 -7.44
N LYS A 42 5.91 -6.58 -8.67
CA LYS A 42 7.15 -7.17 -9.22
C LYS A 42 7.81 -8.23 -8.30
N GLY A 43 6.98 -9.04 -7.63
CA GLY A 43 7.44 -10.10 -6.72
C GLY A 43 7.86 -9.61 -5.32
N LEU A 44 7.71 -8.32 -5.03
CA LEU A 44 7.90 -7.75 -3.71
C LEU A 44 6.56 -7.64 -2.98
N THR A 45 6.50 -8.20 -1.77
CA THR A 45 5.36 -8.05 -0.86
C THR A 45 5.64 -6.92 0.13
N ILE A 46 4.75 -5.94 0.21
CA ILE A 46 4.89 -4.74 1.03
C ILE A 46 3.65 -4.61 1.92
N GLY A 47 3.86 -4.65 3.23
CA GLY A 47 2.85 -4.29 4.22
C GLY A 47 2.96 -2.83 4.65
N GLN A 48 2.03 -2.37 5.49
CA GLN A 48 1.93 -1.00 6.00
C GLN A 48 1.54 0.03 4.93
N SER A 49 0.45 0.76 5.15
CA SER A 49 -0.10 1.70 4.17
C SER A 49 0.87 2.83 3.77
N VAL A 50 1.69 3.29 4.71
CA VAL A 50 2.68 4.35 4.46
C VAL A 50 3.79 3.85 3.57
N ALA A 51 4.38 2.69 3.90
CA ALA A 51 5.44 2.08 3.09
C ALA A 51 4.97 1.73 1.67
N ILE A 52 3.74 1.19 1.52
CA ILE A 52 3.13 0.97 0.20
C ILE A 52 3.03 2.28 -0.59
N SER A 53 2.58 3.36 0.05
CA SER A 53 2.42 4.66 -0.62
C SER A 53 3.76 5.26 -1.04
N GLU A 54 4.81 5.14 -0.22
CA GLU A 54 6.16 5.59 -0.54
C GLU A 54 6.78 4.78 -1.68
N TYR A 55 6.67 3.45 -1.62
CA TYR A 55 7.14 2.57 -2.69
C TYR A 55 6.49 2.92 -4.03
N LEU A 56 5.18 3.14 -4.03
CA LEU A 56 4.45 3.53 -5.24
C LEU A 56 4.89 4.90 -5.75
N GLU A 57 5.19 5.85 -4.86
CA GLU A 57 5.67 7.19 -5.24
C GLU A 57 7.06 7.13 -5.89
N GLU A 58 7.94 6.27 -5.40
CA GLU A 58 9.29 6.10 -5.94
C GLU A 58 9.29 5.28 -7.23
N THR A 59 8.47 4.23 -7.29
CA THR A 59 8.42 3.29 -8.43
C THR A 59 7.59 3.85 -9.59
N TYR A 60 6.51 4.58 -9.29
CA TYR A 60 5.58 5.16 -10.25
C TYR A 60 5.42 6.66 -9.96
N PRO A 61 6.42 7.50 -10.28
CA PRO A 61 6.46 8.90 -9.86
C PRO A 61 5.38 9.78 -10.49
N ASN A 62 4.73 9.32 -11.57
CA ASN A 62 3.68 10.04 -12.27
C ASN A 62 2.38 9.22 -12.32
N PRO A 63 1.24 9.78 -11.90
CA PRO A 63 1.10 11.06 -11.20
C PRO A 63 1.67 11.03 -9.77
N SER A 64 2.25 12.15 -9.34
CA SER A 64 2.82 12.27 -8.00
C SER A 64 1.72 12.39 -6.94
N LEU A 65 1.84 11.61 -5.86
CA LEU A 65 0.96 11.69 -4.68
C LEU A 65 1.31 12.88 -3.79
N LEU A 66 2.49 13.46 -3.97
CA LEU A 66 3.03 14.49 -3.09
C LEU A 66 3.14 15.84 -3.80
N PRO A 67 3.04 16.96 -3.08
CA PRO A 67 3.32 18.28 -3.64
C PRO A 67 4.78 18.39 -4.11
N GLY A 68 5.05 19.27 -5.10
CA GLY A 68 6.41 19.48 -5.61
C GLY A 68 7.37 20.16 -4.63
N ASP A 69 6.85 20.97 -3.69
CA ASP A 69 7.65 21.70 -2.71
C ASP A 69 8.15 20.79 -1.57
N GLN A 70 9.44 20.86 -1.26
CA GLN A 70 10.09 19.98 -0.28
C GLN A 70 9.58 20.21 1.16
N ALA A 71 9.32 21.45 1.57
CA ALA A 71 8.83 21.75 2.90
C ALA A 71 7.38 21.26 3.08
N VAL A 72 6.56 21.42 2.03
CA VAL A 72 5.19 20.88 2.03
C VAL A 72 5.21 19.34 2.05
N ARG A 73 6.11 18.69 1.30
CA ARG A 73 6.28 17.22 1.36
C ARG A 73 6.63 16.73 2.77
N ALA A 74 7.57 17.39 3.44
CA ALA A 74 7.93 17.05 4.82
C ALA A 74 6.74 17.19 5.76
N ARG A 75 5.92 18.24 5.59
CA ARG A 75 4.69 18.44 6.36
C ARG A 75 3.63 17.37 6.08
N VAL A 76 3.46 16.92 4.83
CA VAL A 76 2.55 15.82 4.52
C VAL A 76 3.01 14.53 5.20
N ARG A 77 4.32 14.23 5.14
CA ARG A 77 4.91 13.05 5.77
C ARG A 77 4.85 13.06 7.30
N SER A 78 4.79 14.23 7.95
CA SER A 78 4.68 14.27 9.42
C SER A 78 3.31 13.81 9.95
N PHE A 79 2.31 13.66 9.09
CA PHE A 79 1.00 13.11 9.44
C PHE A 79 0.85 11.62 9.11
N ALA A 80 1.88 11.02 8.51
CA ALA A 80 1.91 9.63 8.10
C ALA A 80 2.36 8.72 9.23
#